data_AF-K1SDH1-F1
#
_entry.id   AF-K1SDH1-F1
#
_cell.length_a   1.000
_cell.length_b   1.000
_cell.length_c   1.000
_cell.angle_alpha   90.00
_cell.angle_beta   90.00
_cell.angle_gamma   90.00
#
_symmetry.space_group_name_H-M   'P 1'
#
loop_
_entity.id
_entity.type
_entity.pdbx_description
1 polymer ?
#
loop_
_entity_poly.entity_id
_entity_poly.type
_entity_poly.pdbx_seq_one_letter_code
_entity_poly.pdbx_strand_id
1 'polypeptide(L)' 'MGQTAVALTDHGVMYGSIDFYNECVENGIKAIIGCEVYVAPRTRFDKSTKSDMKPHHLVLLCKDNEGYKNLSKLVTLGYT' A
#
# COMPACT_ATOMS: atom_id res chain seq x y z
N MET A 1 16.62 14.69 -11.06
CA MET A 1 16.33 13.31 -11.49
C MET A 1 15.41 13.21 -12.71
N GLY A 2 14.74 14.28 -13.17
CA GLY A 2 14.00 14.29 -14.46
C GLY A 2 12.80 13.34 -14.55
N GLN A 3 12.39 12.74 -13.43
CA GLN A 3 11.27 11.82 -13.35
C GLN A 3 9.95 12.60 -13.32
N THR A 4 8.93 12.10 -14.01
CA THR A 4 7.60 12.73 -14.12
C THR A 4 6.53 12.03 -13.27
N ALA A 5 6.91 10.98 -12.55
CA ALA A 5 6.01 10.17 -11.75
C ALA A 5 6.74 9.62 -10.51
N VAL A 6 5.99 9.39 -9.44
CA VAL A 6 6.48 8.79 -8.19
C VAL A 6 5.39 7.95 -7.54
N ALA A 7 5.78 6.89 -6.85
CA ALA A 7 4.87 6.02 -6.12
C ALA A 7 5.07 6.17 -4.60
N LEU A 8 3.97 6.21 -3.84
CA LEU A 8 3.98 6.09 -2.38
C LEU A 8 3.58 4.67 -2.00
N THR A 9 4.42 3.99 -1.21
CA THR A 9 4.20 2.60 -0.79
C THR A 9 4.57 2.42 0.68
N ASP A 10 3.77 3.00 1.58
CA ASP A 10 4.00 2.89 3.02
C ASP A 10 3.77 1.46 3.53
N HIS A 11 4.39 1.14 4.68
CA HIS A 11 4.29 -0.16 5.33
C HIS A 11 2.90 -0.43 5.93
N GLY A 12 2.09 -1.22 5.23
CA GLY A 12 0.80 -1.72 5.72
C GLY A 12 -0.27 -0.65 5.95
N VAL A 13 -0.02 0.60 5.57
CA VAL A 13 -0.94 1.74 5.74
C VAL A 13 -1.07 2.55 4.45
N MET A 14 -2.06 3.43 4.41
CA MET A 14 -2.28 4.38 3.31
C MET A 14 -2.48 5.82 3.81
N TYR A 15 -2.02 6.14 5.03
CA TYR A 15 -2.34 7.42 5.69
C TYR A 15 -1.85 8.64 4.89
N GLY A 16 -0.66 8.56 4.29
CA GLY A 16 -0.10 9.65 3.49
C GLY A 16 -0.68 9.78 2.07
N SER A 17 -1.60 8.90 1.65
CA SER A 17 -2.00 8.79 0.24
C SER A 17 -2.65 10.06 -0.32
N ILE A 18 -3.44 10.77 0.49
CA ILE A 18 -4.15 11.99 0.05
C ILE A 18 -3.19 13.18 -0.02
N ASP A 19 -2.41 13.42 1.03
CA ASP A 19 -1.45 14.53 1.06
C ASP A 19 -0.40 14.37 -0.05
N PHE A 20 0.11 13.15 -0.25
CA PHE A 20 1.02 12.82 -1.35
C PHE A 20 0.41 13.07 -2.72
N TYR A 21 -0.85 12.66 -2.94
CA TYR A 21 -1.54 12.87 -4.20
C TYR A 21 -1.68 14.36 -4.50
N ASN A 22 -2.13 15.15 -3.52
CA ASN A 22 -2.34 16.59 -3.67
C ASN A 22 -1.01 17.30 -4.01
N GLU A 23 0.04 17.04 -3.24
CA GLU A 23 1.36 17.64 -3.47
C GLU A 23 1.91 17.29 -4.85
N CYS A 24 1.79 16.02 -5.28
CA CYS A 24 2.22 15.61 -6.61
C CYS A 24 1.45 16.34 -7.71
N VAL A 25 0.12 16.47 -7.58
CA VAL A 25 -0.71 17.19 -8.55
C VAL A 25 -0.33 18.66 -8.64
N GLU A 26 -0.10 19.32 -7.50
CA GLU A 26 0.33 20.73 -7.46
C GLU A 26 1.67 20.97 -8.17
N ASN A 27 2.56 19.99 -8.11
CA ASN A 27 3.87 20.05 -8.75
C ASN A 27 3.90 19.44 -10.17
N GLY A 28 2.76 19.05 -10.74
CA GLY A 28 2.68 18.44 -12.08
C GLY A 28 3.34 17.06 -12.19
N ILE A 29 3.47 16.34 -11.07
CA ILE A 29 4.04 15.00 -10.99
C ILE A 29 2.89 13.98 -10.97
N LYS A 30 3.02 12.90 -11.74
CA LYS A 30 2.05 11.80 -11.70
C LYS A 30 2.20 11.00 -10.41
N ALA A 31 1.26 11.17 -9.49
CA ALA A 31 1.13 10.34 -8.30
C ALA A 31 0.71 8.91 -8.66
N ILE A 32 1.39 7.92 -8.09
CA ILE A 32 0.97 6.51 -8.10
C ILE A 32 0.75 6.08 -6.66
N ILE A 33 -0.51 5.83 -6.29
CA ILE A 33 -0.84 5.38 -4.95
C ILE A 33 -0.60 3.87 -4.85
N GLY A 34 0.07 3.45 -3.78
CA GLY A 34 0.32 2.04 -3.47
C GLY A 34 0.42 1.79 -1.97
N CYS A 35 0.82 0.58 -1.62
CA CYS A 35 1.07 0.16 -0.24
C CYS A 35 2.01 -1.05 -0.27
N GLU A 36 2.97 -1.09 0.64
CA GLU A 36 3.76 -2.28 0.91
C GLU A 36 3.02 -3.11 1.98
N VAL A 37 2.28 -4.12 1.53
CA VAL A 37 1.44 -4.94 2.41
C VAL A 37 2.24 -6.07 3.05
N TYR A 38 1.81 -6.47 4.24
CA TYR A 38 2.30 -7.66 4.92
C TYR A 38 1.48 -8.88 4.52
N VAL A 39 2.14 -9.88 3.93
CA VAL A 39 1.53 -11.13 3.49
C VAL A 39 1.89 -12.23 4.49
N ALA A 40 0.87 -12.77 5.15
CA ALA A 40 1.04 -13.92 6.03
C ALA A 40 1.48 -15.15 5.20
N PRO A 41 2.39 -16.00 5.71
CA PRO A 41 2.83 -17.21 4.99
C PRO A 41 1.69 -18.19 4.67
N ARG A 42 0.59 -18.13 5.43
CA ARG A 42 -0.58 -19.00 5.29
C ARG A 42 -1.87 -18.17 5.36
N THR A 43 -2.58 -18.22 6.49
CA THR A 43 -3.77 -17.41 6.75
C THR A 43 -3.44 -16.25 7.67
N ARG A 44 -4.02 -15.08 7.42
CA ARG A 44 -3.83 -13.88 8.27
C ARG A 44 -4.48 -14.00 9.66
N PHE A 45 -5.29 -15.04 9.88
CA PHE A 45 -5.97 -15.28 11.16
C PHE A 45 -5.11 -16.08 12.14
N ASP A 46 -4.04 -16.72 11.68
CA ASP A 46 -3.15 -17.50 12.53
C ASP A 46 -2.21 -16.56 13.30
N LYS A 47 -2.14 -16.73 14.63
CA LYS A 47 -1.33 -15.89 15.53
C LYS A 47 -0.21 -16.66 16.23
N SER A 48 -0.08 -17.96 16.01
CA SER A 48 0.52 -18.88 16.98
C SER A 48 1.75 -19.68 16.52
N THR A 49 2.31 -19.49 15.32
CA THR A 49 3.50 -20.24 14.91
C THR A 49 4.74 -19.36 14.79
N LYS A 50 5.91 -19.89 15.20
CA LYS A 50 7.22 -19.24 14.99
C LYS A 50 7.50 -18.93 13.51
N SER A 51 6.90 -19.69 12.58
CA SER A 51 6.94 -19.43 11.14
C SER A 51 6.10 -18.23 10.70
N ASP A 52 5.02 -17.89 11.41
CA ASP A 52 4.14 -16.75 11.08
C ASP A 52 4.68 -15.42 11.65
N MET A 53 5.82 -15.41 12.35
CA MET A 53 6.44 -14.21 12.95
C MET A 53 7.14 -13.28 11.94
N LYS A 54 7.25 -13.69 10.67
CA LYS A 54 7.90 -12.90 9.62
C LYS A 54 7.00 -12.82 8.39
N PRO A 55 6.03 -11.88 8.35
CA PRO A 55 5.25 -11.66 7.15
C PRO A 55 6.17 -11.23 5.99
N HIS A 56 5.81 -11.64 4.79
CA HIS A 56 6.50 -11.18 3.58
C HIS A 56 6.02 -9.78 3.21
N HIS A 57 6.91 -9.01 2.59
CA HIS A 57 6.59 -7.71 2.05
C HIS A 57 6.15 -7.86 0.60
N LEU A 58 5.08 -7.17 0.21
CA LEU A 58 4.59 -7.13 -1.16
C LEU A 58 4.15 -5.72 -1.53
N VAL A 59 4.76 -5.16 -2.57
CA VAL A 59 4.36 -3.85 -3.11
C VAL A 59 3.16 -4.02 -4.04
N LEU A 60 2.09 -3.30 -3.75
CA LEU A 60 0.89 -3.19 -4.60
C LEU A 60 0.71 -1.75 -5.06
N LEU A 61 0.37 -1.55 -6.33
CA LEU A 61 0.11 -0.24 -6.94
C LEU A 61 -1.31 -0.19 -7.51
N CYS A 62 -1.98 0.94 -7.30
CA CYS A 62 -3.31 1.19 -7.84
C CYS A 62 -3.19 1.67 -9.29
N LYS A 63 -3.75 0.90 -10.22
CA LYS A 63 -3.84 1.30 -11.64
C LYS A 63 -4.89 2.38 -11.87
N ASP A 64 -5.99 2.30 -11.12
CA ASP A 64 -7.19 3.12 -11.28
C ASP A 64 -7.93 3.24 -9.94
N ASN A 65 -9.09 3.93 -9.95
CA ASN A 65 -9.92 4.14 -8.77
C ASN A 65 -10.53 2.84 -8.20
N GLU A 66 -10.71 1.81 -9.02
CA GLU A 66 -11.15 0.50 -8.52
C GLU A 66 -10.00 -0.16 -7.74
N GLY A 67 -8.78 -0.12 -8.29
CA GLY A 67 -7.56 -0.52 -7.59
C GLY A 67 -7.38 0.20 -6.25
N TYR A 68 -7.61 1.51 -6.21
CA TYR A 68 -7.56 2.29 -4.97
C TYR A 68 -8.56 1.79 -3.92
N LYS A 69 -9.83 1.62 -4.29
CA LYS A 69 -10.87 1.10 -3.38
C LYS A 69 -10.55 -0.31 -2.87
N ASN A 70 -10.06 -1.17 -3.75
CA ASN A 70 -9.66 -2.53 -3.40
C ASN A 70 -8.47 -2.53 -2.44
N LEU A 71 -7.45 -1.72 -2.70
CA LEU A 71 -6.28 -1.62 -1.84
C LEU A 71 -6.64 -1.04 -0.47
N SER A 72 -7.45 0.02 -0.41
CA SER A 72 -7.95 0.57 0.85
C SER A 72 -8.68 -0.50 1.67
N LYS A 73 -9.56 -1.29 1.03
CA LYS A 73 -10.26 -2.40 1.68
C LYS A 73 -9.30 -3.48 2.19
N LEU A 74 -8.31 -3.88 1.40
CA LEU A 74 -7.31 -4.89 1.80
C LEU A 74 -6.50 -4.41 3.00
N VAL A 75 -6.05 -3.16 2.98
CA VAL A 75 -5.30 -2.54 4.08
C VAL A 75 -6.16 -2.50 5.34
N THR A 76 -7.42 -2.08 5.26
CA THR A 76 -8.35 -2.13 6.41
C THR A 76 -8.51 -3.55 6.96
N LEU A 77 -8.69 -4.55 6.09
CA LEU A 77 -8.80 -5.96 6.49
C LEU A 77 -7.51 -6.55 7.08
N GLY A 78 -6.36 -5.91 6.87
CA GLY A 78 -5.09 -6.27 7.50
C GLY A 78 -5.04 -5.90 8.99
N TYR A 79 -5.86 -4.91 9.41
CA TYR A 79 -5.97 -4.47 10.81
C TYR A 79 -7.06 -5.20 11.61
N THR A 80 -7.94 -5.96 10.97
CA THR A 80 -9.09 -6.66 11.58
C THR A 80 -9.07 -8.17 11.35
#